data_AF-A0A1L6JG62-F1
#
_entry.id   AF-A0A1L6JG62-F1
#
_cell.length_a   1.000
_cell.length_b   1.000
_cell.length_c   1.000
_cell.angle_alpha   90.00
_cell.angle_beta   90.00
_cell.angle_gamma   90.00
#
_symmetry.space_group_name_H-M   'P 1'
#
loop_
_entity.id
_entity.type
_entity.pdbx_description
1 polymer ?
#
loop_
_entity_poly.entity_id
_entity_poly.type
_entity_poly.pdbx_seq_one_letter_code
_entity_poly.pdbx_strand_id
1 'polypeptide(L)'
;MRLSFGAIFADAAAIWRADRELLIALSAFFFVLPALAMMLFMPVPTPPAEGERLAGQALIGYITDNLHWIAIQRVAELFGVASLFVLCLDPERPTLAGAMRSALPLFPMFVVLAVFVAILTWGGLMLFLLPGFYVMGRAFVAGAAMVAERRTDPFAALARGFALTQGYGWMLFTAAILLSLPAQLVAMLASSARGPEAGIVAIAASGLIAALAGGAVTLATTLLQIAVYRRLAGSSNGM
;
A
#
# COMPACT_ATOMS: atom_id res chain seq x y z
N MET A 1 0.02 20.48 17.40
CA MET A 1 0.58 21.04 16.14
C MET A 1 -0.41 20.80 14.99
N ARG A 2 -0.60 21.73 14.04
CA ARG A 2 -1.43 21.48 12.85
C ARG A 2 -0.66 20.64 11.83
N LEU A 3 -1.29 19.60 11.29
CA LEU A 3 -0.72 18.82 10.19
C LEU A 3 -0.65 19.72 8.93
N SER A 4 0.46 19.72 8.22
CA SER A 4 0.60 20.40 6.93
C SER A 4 1.21 19.46 5.90
N PHE A 5 0.83 19.62 4.62
CA PHE A 5 1.34 18.77 3.53
C PHE A 5 2.87 18.84 3.45
N GLY A 6 3.43 20.06 3.45
CA GLY A 6 4.88 20.25 3.38
C GLY A 6 5.62 19.54 4.52
N ALA A 7 5.08 19.56 5.74
CA ALA A 7 5.71 18.93 6.88
C ALA A 7 5.70 17.40 6.81
N ILE A 8 4.58 16.78 6.40
CA ILE A 8 4.49 15.31 6.30
C ILE A 8 5.36 14.77 5.17
N PHE A 9 5.44 15.48 4.04
CA PHE A 9 6.32 15.10 2.94
C PHE A 9 7.81 15.32 3.26
N ALA A 10 8.15 16.39 3.98
CA ALA A 10 9.52 16.63 4.43
C ALA A 10 10.00 15.54 5.38
N ASP A 11 9.15 15.09 6.31
CA ASP A 11 9.47 13.99 7.23
C ASP A 11 9.62 12.65 6.51
N ALA A 12 8.72 12.34 5.58
CA ALA A 12 8.84 11.13 4.76
C ALA A 12 10.14 11.15 3.94
N ALA A 13 10.51 12.30 3.39
CA ALA A 13 11.77 12.50 2.67
C ALA A 13 12.99 12.38 3.60
N ALA A 14 12.89 12.80 4.86
CA ALA A 14 13.95 12.63 5.85
C ALA A 14 14.18 11.15 6.19
N ILE A 15 13.11 10.37 6.38
CA ILE A 15 13.19 8.91 6.59
C ILE A 15 13.84 8.25 5.36
N TRP A 16 13.39 8.62 4.15
CA TRP A 16 14.00 8.12 2.92
C TRP A 16 15.49 8.40 2.84
N ARG A 17 15.93 9.65 3.09
CA ARG A 17 17.35 10.01 2.97
C ARG A 17 18.24 9.32 3.99
N ALA A 18 17.70 9.00 5.17
CA ALA A 18 18.44 8.32 6.23
C ALA A 18 18.78 6.87 5.85
N ASP A 19 17.80 6.12 5.32
CA ASP A 19 17.90 4.67 5.17
C ASP A 19 17.64 4.18 3.72
N ARG A 20 17.84 5.04 2.71
CA ARG A 20 17.46 4.77 1.30
C ARG A 20 17.90 3.41 0.77
N GLU A 21 19.10 2.95 1.13
CA GLU A 21 19.65 1.69 0.60
C GLU A 21 18.84 0.50 1.11
N LEU A 22 18.51 0.48 2.41
CA LEU A 22 17.67 -0.55 3.02
C LEU A 22 16.23 -0.48 2.48
N LEU A 23 15.69 0.74 2.34
CA LEU A 23 14.33 0.97 1.84
C LEU A 23 14.18 0.53 0.38
N ILE A 24 15.18 0.80 -0.47
CA ILE A 24 15.22 0.33 -1.87
C ILE A 24 15.30 -1.19 -1.92
N ALA A 25 16.19 -1.82 -1.13
CA ALA A 25 16.35 -3.26 -1.13
C ALA A 25 15.04 -3.98 -0.72
N LEU A 26 14.41 -3.51 0.36
CA LEU A 26 13.13 -4.06 0.82
C LEU A 26 12.03 -3.84 -0.22
N SER A 27 11.90 -2.63 -0.76
CA SER A 27 10.89 -2.28 -1.77
C SER A 27 11.06 -3.11 -3.05
N ALA A 28 12.29 -3.27 -3.52
CA ALA A 28 12.59 -4.09 -4.69
C ALA A 28 12.15 -5.54 -4.48
N PHE A 29 12.41 -6.11 -3.30
CA PHE A 29 12.11 -7.51 -3.00
C PHE A 29 10.62 -7.78 -2.73
N PHE A 30 9.94 -6.92 -1.97
CA PHE A 30 8.55 -7.16 -1.55
C PHE A 30 7.48 -6.49 -2.42
N PHE A 31 7.83 -5.44 -3.17
CA PHE A 31 6.86 -4.71 -3.99
C PHE A 31 7.14 -4.87 -5.47
N VAL A 32 8.37 -4.59 -5.91
CA VAL A 32 8.70 -4.61 -7.35
C VAL A 32 8.75 -6.04 -7.89
N LEU A 33 9.48 -6.93 -7.22
CA LEU A 33 9.70 -8.30 -7.71
C LEU A 33 8.39 -9.11 -7.81
N PRO A 34 7.49 -9.12 -6.80
CA PRO A 34 6.23 -9.86 -6.90
C PRO A 34 5.30 -9.25 -7.96
N ALA A 35 5.23 -7.92 -8.04
CA ALA A 35 4.44 -7.24 -9.07
C ALA A 35 4.98 -7.55 -10.49
N LEU A 36 6.31 -7.55 -10.67
CA LEU A 36 6.92 -7.90 -11.95
C LEU A 36 6.65 -9.36 -12.32
N ALA A 37 6.80 -10.29 -11.37
CA ALA A 37 6.49 -11.69 -11.61
C ALA A 37 5.05 -11.86 -12.10
N MET A 38 4.11 -11.18 -11.46
CA MET A 38 2.69 -11.22 -11.86
C MET A 38 2.50 -10.65 -13.26
N MET A 39 3.19 -9.56 -13.61
CA MET A 39 3.12 -8.98 -14.95
C MET A 39 3.78 -9.82 -16.05
N LEU A 40 4.74 -10.68 -15.71
CA LEU A 40 5.42 -11.56 -16.66
C LEU A 40 4.72 -12.91 -16.82
N PHE A 41 4.22 -13.48 -15.73
CA PHE A 41 3.67 -14.83 -15.69
C PHE A 41 2.15 -14.88 -15.77
N MET A 42 1.45 -13.79 -15.44
CA MET A 42 0.00 -13.71 -15.61
C MET A 42 -0.35 -12.86 -16.84
N PRO A 43 -0.85 -13.48 -17.92
CA PRO A 43 -1.33 -12.73 -19.08
C PRO A 43 -2.50 -11.84 -18.68
N VAL A 44 -2.56 -10.63 -19.22
CA VAL A 44 -3.71 -9.74 -19.01
C VAL A 44 -4.90 -10.31 -19.79
N PRO A 45 -6.08 -10.49 -19.17
CA PRO A 45 -7.24 -10.97 -19.90
C PRO A 45 -7.60 -9.97 -21.00
N THR A 46 -7.67 -10.45 -22.24
CA THR A 46 -8.19 -9.66 -23.36
C THR A 46 -9.69 -9.50 -23.18
N PRO A 47 -10.22 -8.27 -23.03
CA PRO A 47 -11.65 -8.09 -22.90
C PRO A 47 -12.33 -8.61 -24.18
N PRO A 48 -13.39 -9.44 -24.07
CA PRO A 48 -14.15 -9.89 -25.22
C PRO A 48 -14.72 -8.66 -25.96
N ALA A 49 -14.76 -8.74 -27.29
CA ALA A 49 -15.28 -7.65 -28.14
C ALA A 49 -16.78 -7.37 -27.89
N GLU A 50 -17.49 -8.31 -27.30
CA GLU A 50 -18.93 -8.25 -27.04
C GLU A 50 -19.21 -7.72 -25.62
N GLY A 51 -19.55 -6.44 -25.49
CA GLY A 51 -20.29 -5.88 -24.35
C GLY A 51 -19.62 -5.89 -22.95
N GLU A 52 -19.85 -4.82 -22.18
CA GLU A 52 -19.27 -4.64 -20.83
C GLU A 52 -19.57 -5.79 -19.85
N ARG A 53 -20.73 -6.45 -19.99
CA ARG A 53 -21.14 -7.55 -19.11
C ARG A 53 -20.26 -8.79 -19.27
N LEU A 54 -19.90 -9.16 -20.50
CA LEU A 54 -19.03 -10.32 -20.74
C LEU A 54 -17.59 -10.01 -20.37
N ALA A 55 -17.14 -8.76 -20.56
CA ALA A 55 -15.85 -8.31 -20.04
C ALA A 55 -15.76 -8.39 -18.51
N GLY A 56 -16.83 -8.02 -17.80
CA GLY A 56 -16.91 -8.19 -16.34
C GLY A 56 -16.83 -9.65 -15.90
N GLN A 57 -17.52 -10.56 -16.60
CA GLN A 57 -17.46 -12.00 -16.29
C GLN A 57 -16.08 -12.60 -16.57
N ALA A 58 -15.44 -12.22 -17.68
CA ALA A 58 -14.09 -12.66 -18.02
C ALA A 58 -13.07 -12.20 -16.96
N LEU A 59 -13.21 -10.96 -16.47
CA LEU A 59 -12.36 -10.44 -15.39
C LEU A 59 -12.58 -11.22 -14.07
N ILE A 60 -13.83 -11.49 -13.70
CA ILE A 60 -14.13 -12.27 -12.49
C ILE A 60 -13.54 -13.68 -12.60
N GLY A 61 -13.74 -14.37 -13.73
CA GLY A 61 -13.16 -15.70 -13.97
C GLY A 61 -11.64 -15.70 -13.88
N TYR A 62 -10.99 -14.72 -14.50
CA TYR A 62 -9.54 -14.54 -14.40
C TYR A 62 -9.05 -14.36 -12.96
N ILE A 63 -9.76 -13.55 -12.16
CA ILE A 63 -9.43 -13.33 -10.75
C ILE A 63 -9.61 -14.62 -9.95
N THR A 64 -10.69 -15.37 -10.17
CA THR A 64 -10.94 -16.61 -9.43
C THR A 64 -9.92 -17.69 -9.77
N ASP A 65 -9.54 -17.83 -11.03
CA ASP A 65 -8.57 -18.84 -11.48
C ASP A 65 -7.16 -18.55 -10.95
N ASN A 66 -6.82 -17.27 -10.80
CA ASN A 66 -5.51 -16.81 -10.35
C ASN A 66 -5.50 -16.28 -8.91
N LEU A 67 -6.56 -16.58 -8.13
CA LEU A 67 -6.73 -16.02 -6.79
C LEU A 67 -5.54 -16.29 -5.88
N HIS A 68 -4.96 -17.48 -5.98
CA HIS A 68 -3.80 -17.89 -5.19
C HIS A 68 -2.55 -17.06 -5.51
N TRP A 69 -2.27 -16.78 -6.79
CA TRP A 69 -1.15 -15.92 -7.19
C TRP A 69 -1.35 -14.48 -6.73
N ILE A 70 -2.55 -13.95 -6.92
CA ILE A 70 -2.92 -12.61 -6.44
C ILE A 70 -2.77 -12.53 -4.92
N ALA A 71 -3.25 -13.55 -4.18
CA ALA A 71 -3.14 -13.61 -2.74
C ALA A 71 -1.67 -13.65 -2.28
N ILE A 72 -0.81 -14.45 -2.92
CA ILE A 72 0.63 -14.51 -2.61
C ILE A 72 1.28 -13.14 -2.82
N GLN A 73 1.01 -12.48 -3.96
CA GLN A 73 1.52 -11.12 -4.21
C GLN A 73 1.07 -10.16 -3.11
N ARG A 74 -0.21 -10.16 -2.75
CA ARG A 74 -0.77 -9.27 -1.71
C ARG A 74 -0.20 -9.54 -0.33
N VAL A 75 -0.02 -10.81 0.04
CA VAL A 75 0.61 -11.21 1.31
C VAL A 75 2.06 -10.73 1.36
N ALA A 76 2.82 -10.88 0.26
CA ALA A 76 4.19 -10.39 0.18
C ALA A 76 4.27 -8.86 0.33
N GLU A 77 3.38 -8.13 -0.37
CA GLU A 77 3.29 -6.67 -0.25
C GLU A 77 2.96 -6.23 1.19
N LEU A 78 1.93 -6.84 1.81
CA LEU A 78 1.55 -6.52 3.20
C LEU A 78 2.69 -6.81 4.17
N PHE A 79 3.42 -7.90 3.97
CA PHE A 79 4.55 -8.24 4.84
C PHE A 79 5.71 -7.23 4.67
N GLY A 80 5.96 -6.76 3.45
CA GLY A 80 6.92 -5.68 3.20
C GLY A 80 6.52 -4.38 3.90
N VAL A 81 5.23 -4.00 3.84
CA VAL A 81 4.70 -2.82 4.54
C VAL A 81 4.85 -2.97 6.07
N ALA A 82 4.47 -4.11 6.64
CA ALA A 82 4.63 -4.38 8.07
C ALA A 82 6.11 -4.33 8.49
N SER A 83 7.01 -4.88 7.68
CA SER A 83 8.46 -4.83 7.92
C SER A 83 9.00 -3.41 7.89
N LEU A 84 8.52 -2.56 6.98
CA LEU A 84 8.87 -1.13 6.95
C LEU A 84 8.36 -0.38 8.18
N PHE A 85 7.14 -0.69 8.64
CA PHE A 85 6.64 -0.11 9.89
C PHE A 85 7.52 -0.50 11.06
N VAL A 86 7.91 -1.77 11.20
CA VAL A 86 8.82 -2.17 12.28
C VAL A 86 10.17 -1.47 12.15
N LEU A 87 10.77 -1.51 10.96
CA LEU A 87 12.09 -0.93 10.69
C LEU A 87 12.15 0.57 11.07
N CYS A 88 11.07 1.31 10.79
CA CYS A 88 11.04 2.75 11.01
C CYS A 88 10.39 3.18 12.33
N LEU A 89 9.55 2.36 12.97
CA LEU A 89 8.81 2.75 14.17
C LEU A 89 9.28 2.05 15.44
N ASP A 90 10.03 0.96 15.34
CA ASP A 90 10.55 0.28 16.53
C ASP A 90 11.65 1.13 17.22
N PRO A 91 11.51 1.43 18.53
CA PRO A 91 12.50 2.19 19.29
C PRO A 91 13.90 1.57 19.28
N GLU A 92 14.00 0.24 19.16
CA GLU A 92 15.26 -0.49 19.19
C GLU A 92 16.05 -0.37 17.87
N ARG A 93 15.47 0.25 16.83
CA ARG A 93 16.08 0.42 15.49
C ARG A 93 16.71 -0.88 14.97
N PRO A 94 15.91 -1.94 14.78
CA PRO A 94 16.42 -3.24 14.39
C PRO A 94 17.07 -3.19 13.00
N THR A 95 17.93 -4.17 12.73
CA THR A 95 18.39 -4.44 11.36
C THR A 95 17.22 -4.90 10.48
N LEU A 96 17.38 -4.91 9.15
CA LEU A 96 16.35 -5.40 8.23
C LEU A 96 15.84 -6.81 8.60
N ALA A 97 16.76 -7.74 8.90
CA ALA A 97 16.40 -9.08 9.33
C ALA A 97 15.67 -9.09 10.68
N GLY A 98 16.08 -8.21 11.61
CA GLY A 98 15.40 -8.03 12.90
C GLY A 98 13.99 -7.47 12.73
N ALA A 99 13.79 -6.53 11.81
CA ALA A 99 12.49 -5.95 11.50
C ALA A 99 11.54 -7.00 10.92
N MET A 100 12.01 -7.80 9.96
CA MET A 100 11.23 -8.91 9.38
C MET A 100 10.85 -9.95 10.42
N ARG A 101 11.79 -10.35 11.30
CA ARG A 101 11.51 -11.30 12.39
C ARG A 101 10.48 -10.76 13.39
N SER A 102 10.56 -9.47 13.70
CA SER A 102 9.63 -8.83 14.64
C SER A 102 8.26 -8.56 14.02
N ALA A 103 8.19 -8.39 12.69
CA ALA A 103 6.92 -8.29 11.96
C ALA A 103 6.17 -9.63 11.90
N LEU A 104 6.89 -10.76 11.86
CA LEU A 104 6.32 -12.10 11.68
C LEU A 104 5.21 -12.48 12.68
N PRO A 105 5.35 -12.31 14.01
CA PRO A 105 4.28 -12.63 14.96
C PRO A 105 3.10 -11.65 14.90
N LEU A 106 3.33 -10.40 14.48
CA LEU A 106 2.27 -9.39 14.32
C LEU A 106 1.52 -9.54 12.99
N PHE A 107 2.15 -10.20 12.01
CA PHE A 107 1.68 -10.25 10.64
C PHE A 107 0.27 -10.84 10.47
N PRO A 108 -0.13 -11.94 11.13
CA PRO A 108 -1.48 -12.47 10.98
C PRO A 108 -2.56 -11.44 11.34
N MET A 109 -2.37 -10.73 12.45
CA MET A 109 -3.33 -9.70 12.88
C MET A 109 -3.24 -8.45 12.00
N PHE A 110 -2.05 -8.14 11.45
CA PHE A 110 -1.90 -7.08 10.45
C PHE A 110 -2.66 -7.37 9.15
N VAL A 111 -2.66 -8.62 8.69
CA VAL A 111 -3.48 -9.06 7.55
C VAL A 111 -4.97 -8.90 7.88
N VAL A 112 -5.41 -9.31 9.07
CA VAL A 112 -6.80 -9.13 9.51
C VAL A 112 -7.18 -7.64 9.53
N LEU A 113 -6.32 -6.77 10.04
CA LEU A 113 -6.52 -5.31 9.98
C LEU A 113 -6.66 -4.82 8.54
N ALA A 114 -5.76 -5.23 7.64
CA ALA A 114 -5.80 -4.84 6.24
C ALA A 114 -7.11 -5.27 5.56
N VAL A 115 -7.60 -6.48 5.86
CA VAL A 115 -8.90 -6.98 5.37
C VAL A 115 -10.06 -6.13 5.91
N PHE A 116 -10.07 -5.77 7.19
CA PHE A 116 -11.10 -4.89 7.74
C PHE A 116 -11.09 -3.50 7.09
N VAL A 117 -9.91 -2.90 6.93
CA VAL A 117 -9.77 -1.61 6.24
C VAL A 117 -10.28 -1.70 4.80
N ALA A 118 -9.98 -2.80 4.09
CA ALA A 118 -10.48 -3.04 2.75
C ALA A 118 -12.00 -3.15 2.73
N ILE A 119 -12.61 -3.96 3.61
CA ILE A 119 -14.07 -4.13 3.71
C ILE A 119 -14.75 -2.79 4.01
N LEU A 120 -14.24 -2.02 4.97
CA LEU A 120 -14.79 -0.70 5.31
C LEU A 120 -14.67 0.29 4.15
N THR A 121 -13.53 0.26 3.44
CA THR A 121 -13.30 1.14 2.29
C THR A 121 -14.25 0.80 1.16
N TRP A 122 -14.30 -0.48 0.75
CA TRP A 122 -15.17 -0.94 -0.33
C TRP A 122 -16.66 -0.80 0.03
N GLY A 123 -17.04 -1.17 1.25
CA GLY A 123 -18.41 -0.98 1.76
C GLY A 123 -18.80 0.50 1.81
N GLY A 124 -17.87 1.37 2.22
CA GLY A 124 -18.04 2.82 2.15
C GLY A 124 -18.29 3.29 0.73
N LEU A 125 -17.42 2.92 -0.23
CA LEU A 125 -17.54 3.29 -1.64
C LEU A 125 -18.84 2.81 -2.28
N MET A 126 -19.31 1.60 -1.95
CA MET A 126 -20.56 1.03 -2.46
C MET A 126 -21.80 1.73 -1.91
N LEU A 127 -21.76 2.19 -0.66
CA LEU A 127 -22.87 2.94 -0.06
C LEU A 127 -22.91 4.37 -0.61
N PHE A 128 -21.79 5.08 -0.56
CA PHE A 128 -21.57 6.39 -1.17
C PHE A 128 -20.07 6.66 -1.38
N LEU A 129 -19.67 7.24 -2.51
CA LEU A 129 -18.26 7.52 -2.81
C LEU A 129 -17.55 8.33 -1.69
N LEU A 130 -18.21 9.34 -1.14
CA LEU A 130 -17.66 10.24 -0.12
C LEU A 130 -17.24 9.50 1.17
N PRO A 131 -18.11 8.71 1.83
CA PRO A 131 -17.73 7.87 2.96
C PRO A 131 -16.55 6.94 2.69
N GLY A 132 -16.48 6.29 1.53
CA GLY A 132 -15.37 5.40 1.18
C GLY A 132 -14.03 6.12 1.18
N PHE A 133 -13.95 7.27 0.52
CA PHE A 133 -12.75 8.11 0.51
C PHE A 133 -12.39 8.66 1.89
N TYR A 134 -13.39 9.05 2.67
CA TYR A 134 -13.16 9.51 4.03
C TYR A 134 -12.57 8.40 4.93
N VAL A 135 -13.08 7.17 4.81
CA VAL A 135 -12.58 6.00 5.52
C VAL A 135 -11.12 5.70 5.16
N MET A 136 -10.73 5.79 3.88
CA MET A 136 -9.33 5.62 3.47
C MET A 136 -8.41 6.59 4.20
N GLY A 137 -8.82 7.86 4.29
CA GLY A 137 -8.07 8.88 5.02
C GLY A 137 -8.02 8.65 6.53
N ARG A 138 -9.11 8.13 7.13
CA ARG A 138 -9.17 7.85 8.58
C ARG A 138 -8.42 6.59 8.98
N ALA A 139 -8.40 5.58 8.13
CA ALA A 139 -7.65 4.34 8.33
C ALA A 139 -6.16 4.48 7.98
N PHE A 140 -5.74 5.63 7.43
CA PHE A 140 -4.43 5.81 6.81
C PHE A 140 -3.24 5.43 7.72
N VAL A 141 -3.32 5.65 9.03
CA VAL A 141 -2.23 5.30 9.98
C VAL A 141 -2.53 4.09 10.85
N ALA A 142 -3.61 3.35 10.58
CA ALA A 142 -4.00 2.20 11.42
C ALA A 142 -2.90 1.11 11.45
N GLY A 143 -2.31 0.81 10.29
CA GLY A 143 -1.21 -0.16 10.20
C GLY A 143 0.05 0.28 10.96
N ALA A 144 0.42 1.56 10.82
CA ALA A 144 1.53 2.15 11.56
C ALA A 144 1.30 2.11 13.08
N ALA A 145 0.08 2.45 13.53
CA ALA A 145 -0.31 2.41 14.93
C ALA A 145 -0.29 0.98 15.50
N MET A 146 -0.75 -0.01 14.73
CA MET A 146 -0.71 -1.41 15.14
C MET A 146 0.70 -1.88 15.47
N VAL A 147 1.63 -1.60 14.55
CA VAL A 147 3.02 -2.05 14.67
C VAL A 147 3.77 -1.27 15.74
N ALA A 148 3.66 0.07 15.74
CA ALA A 148 4.38 0.92 16.68
C ALA A 148 3.91 0.75 18.13
N GLU A 149 2.61 0.55 18.35
CA GLU A 149 2.04 0.33 19.69
C GLU A 149 1.98 -1.18 20.06
N ARG A 150 2.54 -2.06 19.22
CA ARG A 150 2.53 -3.54 19.36
C ARG A 150 1.14 -4.10 19.70
N ARG A 151 0.10 -3.54 19.08
CA ARG A 151 -1.29 -3.96 19.29
C ARG A 151 -1.53 -5.28 18.57
N THR A 152 -2.01 -6.27 19.32
CA THR A 152 -2.46 -7.55 18.75
C THR A 152 -3.92 -7.51 18.30
N ASP A 153 -4.73 -6.61 18.85
CA ASP A 153 -6.12 -6.41 18.45
C ASP A 153 -6.25 -5.45 17.23
N PRO A 154 -6.70 -5.94 16.06
CA PRO A 154 -6.87 -5.12 14.86
C PRO A 154 -7.97 -4.05 15.02
N PHE A 155 -9.02 -4.30 15.79
CA PHE A 155 -10.09 -3.30 15.99
C PHE A 155 -9.60 -2.13 16.82
N ALA A 156 -8.85 -2.41 17.89
CA ALA A 156 -8.22 -1.38 18.68
C ALA A 156 -7.19 -0.56 17.87
N ALA A 157 -6.45 -1.20 16.96
CA ALA A 157 -5.54 -0.50 16.06
C ALA A 157 -6.28 0.41 15.05
N LEU A 158 -7.39 -0.06 14.48
CA LEU A 158 -8.25 0.73 13.61
C LEU A 158 -8.84 1.94 14.34
N ALA A 159 -9.41 1.72 15.53
CA ALA A 159 -9.97 2.78 16.36
C ALA A 159 -8.90 3.82 16.73
N ARG A 160 -7.68 3.37 17.03
CA ARG A 160 -6.53 4.25 17.27
C ARG A 160 -6.16 5.06 16.04
N GLY A 161 -6.10 4.44 14.87
CA GLY A 161 -5.87 5.13 13.60
C GLY A 161 -6.93 6.20 13.34
N PHE A 162 -8.21 5.89 13.60
CA PHE A 162 -9.30 6.84 13.48
C PHE A 162 -9.16 7.99 14.46
N ALA A 163 -8.85 7.72 15.72
CA ALA A 163 -8.67 8.76 16.74
C ALA A 163 -7.52 9.71 16.37
N LEU A 164 -6.38 9.17 15.92
CA LEU A 164 -5.22 9.98 15.51
C LEU A 164 -5.52 10.87 14.30
N THR A 165 -6.27 10.36 13.32
CA THR A 165 -6.60 11.08 12.07
C THR A 165 -7.84 11.98 12.17
N GLN A 166 -8.42 12.17 13.36
CA GLN A 166 -9.60 12.99 13.54
C GLN A 166 -9.35 14.44 13.08
N GLY A 167 -10.19 14.94 12.17
CA GLY A 167 -10.04 16.26 11.56
C GLY A 167 -9.13 16.33 10.33
N TYR A 168 -8.37 15.26 10.02
CA TYR A 168 -7.41 15.24 8.89
C TYR A 168 -7.73 14.22 7.80
N GLY A 169 -8.84 13.48 7.90
CA GLY A 169 -9.21 12.41 6.95
C GLY A 169 -9.12 12.84 5.48
N TRP A 170 -9.75 13.95 5.09
CA TRP A 170 -9.69 14.47 3.72
C TRP A 170 -8.27 14.85 3.28
N MET A 171 -7.50 15.47 4.17
CA MET A 171 -6.12 15.86 3.87
C MET A 171 -5.25 14.63 3.60
N LEU A 172 -5.37 13.58 4.43
CA LEU A 172 -4.60 12.35 4.28
C LEU A 172 -5.00 11.55 3.05
N PHE A 173 -6.30 11.50 2.76
CA PHE A 173 -6.81 10.93 1.51
C PHE A 173 -6.25 11.67 0.29
N THR A 174 -6.30 13.01 0.27
CA THR A 174 -5.72 13.81 -0.81
C THR A 174 -4.22 13.57 -0.95
N ALA A 175 -3.48 13.45 0.16
CA ALA A 175 -2.04 13.13 0.11
C ALA A 175 -1.77 11.76 -0.53
N ALA A 176 -2.57 10.75 -0.16
CA ALA A 176 -2.46 9.40 -0.71
C ALA A 176 -2.80 9.35 -2.21
N ILE A 177 -3.83 10.10 -2.64
CA ILE A 177 -4.19 10.24 -4.05
C ILE A 177 -3.09 10.94 -4.84
N LEU A 178 -2.58 12.07 -4.35
CA LEU A 178 -1.53 12.82 -5.04
C LEU A 178 -0.26 11.98 -5.25
N LEU A 179 0.07 11.09 -4.31
CA LEU A 179 1.17 10.13 -4.46
C LEU A 179 0.87 9.03 -5.48
N SER A 180 -0.37 8.54 -5.53
CA SER A 180 -0.72 7.37 -6.33
C SER A 180 -1.13 7.68 -7.76
N LEU A 181 -1.67 8.86 -8.05
CA LEU A 181 -2.09 9.22 -9.40
C LEU A 181 -0.97 9.11 -10.45
N PRO A 182 0.26 9.65 -10.22
CA PRO A 182 1.33 9.53 -11.21
C PRO A 182 1.71 8.06 -11.48
N ALA A 183 1.79 7.24 -10.44
CA ALA A 183 2.12 5.82 -10.58
C ALA A 183 1.01 5.05 -11.33
N GLN A 184 -0.26 5.39 -11.10
CA GLN A 184 -1.37 4.80 -11.84
C GLN A 184 -1.36 5.20 -13.31
N LEU A 185 -1.02 6.46 -13.63
CA LEU A 185 -0.85 6.90 -15.02
C LEU A 185 0.28 6.14 -15.72
N VAL A 186 1.43 5.98 -15.04
CA VAL A 186 2.54 5.18 -15.58
C VAL A 186 2.14 3.72 -15.79
N ALA A 187 1.44 3.11 -14.82
CA ALA A 187 0.95 1.74 -14.95
C ALA A 187 -0.06 1.59 -16.09
N MET A 188 -0.97 2.55 -16.27
CA MET A 188 -1.95 2.57 -17.36
C MET A 188 -1.23 2.66 -18.72
N LEU A 189 -0.29 3.58 -18.87
CA LEU A 189 0.50 3.72 -20.10
C LEU A 189 1.33 2.47 -20.39
N ALA A 190 1.98 1.91 -19.38
CA ALA A 190 2.73 0.66 -19.52
C ALA A 190 1.83 -0.52 -19.92
N SER A 191 0.61 -0.61 -19.38
CA SER A 191 -0.34 -1.66 -19.74
C SER A 191 -0.81 -1.56 -21.20
N SER A 192 -0.94 -0.33 -21.73
CA SER A 192 -1.32 -0.12 -23.14
C SER A 192 -0.28 -0.63 -24.14
N ALA A 193 0.99 -0.74 -23.72
CA ALA A 193 2.07 -1.30 -24.53
C ALA A 193 2.06 -2.83 -24.64
N ARG A 194 1.13 -3.53 -23.95
CA ARG A 194 1.02 -5.00 -23.92
C ARG A 194 -0.07 -5.56 -24.83
N GLY A 195 -0.24 -4.96 -26.01
CA GLY A 195 -1.20 -5.45 -27.00
C GLY A 195 -0.87 -6.86 -27.50
N PRO A 196 -1.80 -7.51 -28.24
CA PRO A 196 -1.62 -8.88 -28.75
C PRO A 196 -0.36 -9.07 -29.63
N GLU A 197 0.12 -7.99 -30.25
CA GLU A 197 1.29 -7.97 -31.13
C GLU A 197 2.60 -7.64 -30.39
N ALA A 198 2.55 -7.40 -29.07
CA ALA A 198 3.72 -7.01 -28.30
C ALA A 198 4.71 -8.17 -28.16
N GLY A 199 5.94 -7.97 -28.63
CA GLY A 199 7.03 -8.92 -28.41
C GLY A 199 7.39 -9.07 -26.93
N ILE A 200 8.02 -10.20 -26.57
CA ILE A 200 8.37 -10.53 -25.17
C ILE A 200 9.20 -9.44 -24.47
N VAL A 201 10.07 -8.75 -25.21
CA VAL A 201 10.89 -7.64 -24.69
C VAL A 201 10.02 -6.43 -24.31
N ALA A 202 8.99 -6.11 -25.10
CA ALA A 202 8.08 -4.99 -24.81
C ALA A 202 7.20 -5.30 -23.59
N ILE A 203 6.74 -6.55 -23.47
CA ILE A 203 5.99 -7.03 -22.30
C ILE A 203 6.87 -6.93 -21.04
N ALA A 204 8.12 -7.41 -21.10
CA ALA A 204 9.03 -7.35 -19.97
C ALA A 204 9.39 -5.91 -19.56
N ALA A 205 9.69 -5.04 -20.54
CA ALA A 205 10.04 -3.65 -20.28
C ALA A 205 8.87 -2.87 -19.66
N SER A 206 7.66 -3.01 -20.21
CA SER A 206 6.45 -2.39 -19.65
C SER A 206 6.07 -3.01 -18.30
N GLY A 207 6.30 -4.31 -18.12
CA GLY A 207 6.31 -5.03 -16.83
C GLY A 207 7.10 -4.31 -15.77
N LEU A 208 8.39 -4.14 -16.06
CA LEU A 208 9.34 -3.54 -15.15
C LEU A 208 8.99 -2.09 -14.81
N ILE A 209 8.62 -1.28 -15.81
CA ILE A 209 8.24 0.13 -15.59
C ILE A 209 7.04 0.24 -14.64
N ALA A 210 5.99 -0.55 -14.87
CA ALA A 210 4.80 -0.52 -14.03
C ALA A 210 5.07 -1.06 -12.62
N ALA A 211 5.87 -2.13 -12.49
CA ALA A 211 6.26 -2.69 -11.20
C ALA A 211 7.12 -1.71 -10.38
N LEU A 212 8.06 -0.99 -11.03
CA LEU A 212 8.87 0.04 -10.39
C LEU A 212 8.01 1.21 -9.90
N ALA A 213 7.07 1.69 -10.74
CA ALA A 213 6.15 2.75 -10.35
C ALA A 213 5.27 2.33 -9.15
N GLY A 214 4.74 1.10 -9.18
CA GLY A 214 3.95 0.50 -8.10
C GLY A 214 4.73 0.34 -6.79
N GLY A 215 5.97 -0.15 -6.87
CA GLY A 215 6.86 -0.27 -5.71
C GLY A 215 7.24 1.09 -5.12
N ALA A 216 7.52 2.07 -5.97
CA ALA A 216 7.86 3.43 -5.55
C ALA A 216 6.70 4.10 -4.82
N VAL A 217 5.47 4.02 -5.34
CA VAL A 217 4.29 4.58 -4.65
C VAL A 217 3.99 3.85 -3.34
N THR A 218 4.12 2.52 -3.31
CA THR A 218 3.89 1.73 -2.08
C THR A 218 4.87 2.14 -0.99
N LEU A 219 6.15 2.25 -1.34
CA LEU A 219 7.18 2.72 -0.43
C LEU A 219 6.89 4.17 0.03
N ALA A 220 6.67 5.10 -0.91
CA ALA A 220 6.42 6.50 -0.58
C ALA A 220 5.19 6.68 0.33
N THR A 221 4.12 5.94 0.05
CA THR A 221 2.89 5.96 0.85
C THR A 221 3.16 5.39 2.24
N THR A 222 3.93 4.30 2.36
CA THR A 222 4.30 3.71 3.65
C THR A 222 5.14 4.68 4.50
N LEU A 223 6.12 5.35 3.89
CA LEU A 223 6.91 6.39 4.56
C LEU A 223 6.04 7.58 5.00
N LEU A 224 5.06 7.96 4.18
CA LEU A 224 4.10 9.00 4.55
C LEU A 224 3.23 8.56 5.74
N GLN A 225 2.76 7.32 5.78
CA GLN A 225 2.01 6.78 6.92
C GLN A 225 2.85 6.82 8.21
N ILE A 226 4.14 6.44 8.13
CA ILE A 226 5.09 6.51 9.25
C ILE A 226 5.26 7.96 9.74
N ALA A 227 5.49 8.91 8.82
CA ALA A 227 5.66 10.32 9.14
C ALA A 227 4.42 10.92 9.80
N VAL A 228 3.24 10.66 9.23
CA VAL A 228 1.96 11.11 9.78
C VAL A 228 1.73 10.51 11.16
N TYR A 229 1.97 9.21 11.33
CA TYR A 229 1.85 8.54 12.64
C TYR A 229 2.77 9.19 13.69
N ARG A 230 4.06 9.37 13.39
CA ARG A 230 5.02 10.00 14.32
C ARG A 230 4.57 11.38 14.78
N ARG A 231 4.06 12.21 13.86
CA ARG A 231 3.55 13.55 14.18
C ARG A 231 2.28 13.52 15.03
N LEU A 232 1.32 12.68 14.68
CA LEU A 232 0.03 12.61 15.37
C LEU A 232 0.16 11.95 16.75
N ALA A 233 0.89 10.85 16.85
CA ALA A 233 1.13 10.16 18.11
C ALA A 233 1.97 11.01 19.08
N GLY A 234 3.03 11.67 18.57
CA GLY A 234 3.84 12.60 19.36
C GLY A 234 3.05 13.81 19.87
N SER A 235 2.11 14.33 19.07
CA SER A 235 1.20 15.39 19.53
C SER A 235 0.15 14.89 20.53
N SER A 236 -0.21 13.60 20.52
CA SER A 236 -1.19 13.04 21.45
C SER A 236 -0.61 12.74 22.84
N ASN A 237 0.69 12.48 22.93
CA ASN A 237 1.39 12.17 24.19
C ASN A 237 1.88 13.42 24.94
N GLY A 238 1.71 14.62 24.35
CA GLY A 238 2.09 15.91 24.94
C GLY A 238 0.90 16.75 25.44
N MET A 239 -0.29 16.16 25.53
CA MET A 239 -1.46 16.68 26.25
C MET A 239 -1.66 15.86 27.52
#